data_AF-A0A7W8F8V0-F1
#
_entry.id   AF-A0A7W8F8V0-F1
#
_cell.length_a   1.000
_cell.length_b   1.000
_cell.length_c   1.000
_cell.angle_alpha   90.00
_cell.angle_beta   90.00
_cell.angle_gamma   90.00
#
_symmetry.space_group_name_H-M   'P 1'
#
loop_
_entity.id
_entity.type
_entity.pdbx_description
1 polymer ?
#
loop_
_entity_poly.entity_id
_entity_poly.type
_entity_poly.pdbx_seq_one_letter_code
_entity_poly.pdbx_strand_id
1 'polypeptide(L)'
;MPASPGPDPVRFAHWVPNVSGGQVTSTIEQRTDGGYDYNREPAVLAENNGFDYALSQVRHMAGYGAEFQHESTSTSLALLLATQRLKVIAAVHPGLWHPGVLAKPGATADHLSNGRFAVNVVSGWCKGESTALGEPWPEHDERYPDRRADRRPQAARRRPLPPRLPALPGGGRALRQARASARTRTGGAAHESEAAVALA
;
A
#
# COMPACT_ATOMS: atom_id res chain seq x y z
N MET A 1 19.74 36.80 16.99
CA MET A 1 19.27 35.40 16.95
C MET A 1 18.25 35.29 15.84
N PRO A 2 18.47 34.49 14.77
CA PRO A 2 17.38 34.20 13.84
C PRO A 2 16.28 33.44 14.59
N ALA A 3 15.02 33.79 14.33
CA ALA A 3 13.87 33.14 14.94
C ALA A 3 13.84 31.65 14.54
N SER A 4 13.57 30.77 15.50
CA SER A 4 13.32 29.35 15.22
C SER A 4 12.16 29.23 14.23
N PRO A 5 12.26 28.40 13.18
CA PRO A 5 11.15 28.20 12.27
C PRO A 5 9.92 27.71 13.05
N GLY A 6 8.76 28.27 12.73
CA GLY A 6 7.48 27.84 13.31
C GLY A 6 7.18 26.37 12.98
N PRO A 7 6.22 25.75 13.68
CA PRO A 7 5.84 24.37 13.42
C PRO A 7 5.32 24.21 11.98
N ASP A 8 5.59 23.05 11.38
CA ASP A 8 5.06 22.73 10.05
C ASP A 8 3.52 22.77 10.05
N PRO A 9 2.89 23.21 8.94
CA PRO A 9 1.43 23.21 8.82
C PRO A 9 0.83 21.82 9.00
N VAL A 10 -0.38 21.76 9.57
CA VAL A 10 -1.15 20.51 9.66
C VAL A 10 -1.48 20.01 8.25
N ARG A 11 -1.21 18.72 8.00
CA ARG A 11 -1.47 18.03 6.73
C ARG A 11 -2.76 17.22 6.83
N PHE A 12 -3.54 17.19 5.77
CA PHE A 12 -4.83 16.48 5.74
C PHE A 12 -4.80 15.27 4.80
N ALA A 13 -5.50 14.21 5.21
CA ALA A 13 -5.71 13.00 4.44
C ALA A 13 -7.19 12.61 4.44
N HIS A 14 -7.68 12.06 3.33
CA HIS A 14 -9.00 11.43 3.30
C HIS A 14 -8.87 9.93 3.11
N TRP A 15 -9.84 9.19 3.64
CA TRP A 15 -9.98 7.76 3.38
C TRP A 15 -10.70 7.57 2.05
N VAL A 16 -10.09 6.80 1.16
CA VAL A 16 -10.63 6.52 -0.17
C VAL A 16 -11.81 5.56 -0.02
N PRO A 17 -13.01 5.88 -0.54
CA PRO A 17 -14.18 5.01 -0.48
C PRO A 17 -14.08 3.83 -1.49
N ASN A 18 -12.99 3.05 -1.46
CA ASN A 18 -12.74 1.94 -2.39
C ASN A 18 -13.53 0.66 -2.06
N VAL A 19 -14.72 0.82 -1.49
CA VAL A 19 -15.64 -0.25 -1.06
C VAL A 19 -17.08 0.14 -1.36
N SER A 20 -17.93 -0.84 -1.66
CA SER A 20 -19.36 -0.61 -1.90
C SER A 20 -20.01 0.10 -0.71
N GLY A 21 -20.89 1.08 -0.99
CA GLY A 21 -21.52 1.91 0.04
C GLY A 21 -20.62 3.03 0.58
N GLY A 22 -19.43 3.25 -0.01
CA GLY A 22 -18.62 4.43 0.27
C GLY A 22 -18.17 4.59 1.72
N GLN A 23 -17.89 3.46 2.40
CA GLN A 23 -17.56 3.35 3.83
C GLN A 23 -18.74 3.57 4.81
N VAL A 24 -19.96 3.74 4.30
CA VAL A 24 -21.16 3.84 5.14
C VAL A 24 -21.81 2.47 5.28
N THR A 25 -21.86 1.95 6.52
CA THR A 25 -22.48 0.66 6.84
C THR A 25 -23.95 0.88 7.22
N SER A 26 -24.82 1.02 6.23
CA SER A 26 -26.25 1.33 6.45
C SER A 26 -27.15 0.67 5.41
N THR A 27 -28.40 0.40 5.79
CA THR A 27 -29.47 -0.06 4.88
C THR A 27 -30.21 1.09 4.20
N ILE A 28 -29.89 2.34 4.54
CA ILE A 28 -30.44 3.53 3.88
C ILE A 28 -29.85 3.61 2.47
N GLU A 29 -30.65 4.04 1.49
CA GLU A 29 -30.17 4.29 0.12
C GLU A 29 -28.95 5.22 0.12
N GLN A 30 -27.83 4.72 -0.40
CA GLN A 30 -26.58 5.45 -0.44
C GLN A 30 -26.45 6.21 -1.76
N ARG A 31 -25.90 7.44 -1.67
CA ARG A 31 -25.50 8.24 -2.84
C ARG A 31 -24.01 8.08 -3.18
N THR A 32 -23.35 7.15 -2.49
CA THR A 32 -21.92 6.88 -2.58
C THR A 32 -21.72 5.48 -3.12
N ASP A 33 -20.75 5.30 -3.99
CA ASP A 33 -20.40 3.98 -4.52
C ASP A 33 -18.90 3.66 -4.33
N GLY A 34 -18.53 2.43 -4.66
CA GLY A 34 -17.15 1.97 -4.53
C GLY A 34 -16.33 2.06 -5.81
N GLY A 35 -16.94 2.48 -6.93
CA GLY A 35 -16.37 2.42 -8.27
C GLY A 35 -15.28 3.46 -8.52
N TYR A 36 -14.56 3.29 -9.62
CA TYR A 36 -13.45 4.19 -9.98
C TYR A 36 -13.92 5.63 -10.21
N ASP A 37 -14.99 5.84 -10.99
CA ASP A 37 -15.45 7.19 -11.32
C ASP A 37 -15.85 7.97 -10.07
N TYR A 38 -16.54 7.32 -9.14
CA TYR A 38 -16.85 7.91 -7.85
C TYR A 38 -15.63 8.12 -6.99
N ASN A 39 -14.63 7.25 -6.98
CA ASN A 39 -13.42 7.46 -6.18
C ASN A 39 -12.50 8.55 -6.76
N ARG A 40 -12.55 8.78 -8.08
CA ARG A 40 -11.83 9.86 -8.75
C ARG A 40 -12.34 11.25 -8.34
N GLU A 41 -13.65 11.42 -8.26
CA GLU A 41 -14.27 12.72 -7.90
C GLU A 41 -13.80 13.30 -6.54
N PRO A 42 -13.90 12.59 -5.39
CA PRO A 42 -13.44 13.06 -4.10
C PRO A 42 -11.92 13.15 -4.06
N ALA A 43 -11.16 12.33 -4.79
CA ALA A 43 -9.71 12.47 -4.85
C ALA A 43 -9.29 13.80 -5.50
N VAL A 44 -9.88 14.15 -6.64
CA VAL A 44 -9.64 15.44 -7.31
C VAL A 44 -10.18 16.60 -6.47
N LEU A 45 -11.35 16.43 -5.84
CA LEU A 45 -11.93 17.43 -4.96
C LEU A 45 -11.03 17.70 -3.75
N ALA A 46 -10.55 16.66 -3.07
CA ALA A 46 -9.66 16.75 -1.92
C ALA A 46 -8.36 17.46 -2.31
N GLU A 47 -7.74 17.09 -3.43
CA GLU A 47 -6.55 17.74 -3.99
C GLU A 47 -6.75 19.23 -4.25
N ASN A 48 -7.93 19.61 -4.75
CA ASN A 48 -8.27 21.01 -5.03
C ASN A 48 -8.62 21.82 -3.76
N ASN A 49 -8.84 21.14 -2.63
CA ASN A 49 -9.16 21.75 -1.34
C ASN A 49 -8.04 21.60 -0.30
N GLY A 50 -6.81 21.30 -0.74
CA GLY A 50 -5.62 21.33 0.11
C GLY A 50 -5.37 20.04 0.91
N PHE A 51 -5.98 18.92 0.54
CA PHE A 51 -5.57 17.63 1.09
C PHE A 51 -4.26 17.18 0.44
N ASP A 52 -3.33 16.74 1.29
CA ASP A 52 -2.02 16.25 0.87
C ASP A 52 -2.07 14.76 0.52
N TYR A 53 -2.93 13.99 1.20
CA TYR A 53 -2.95 12.55 1.11
C TYR A 53 -4.36 11.95 0.87
N ALA A 54 -4.35 10.76 0.30
CA ALA A 54 -5.48 9.83 0.29
C ALA A 54 -4.99 8.45 0.75
N LEU A 55 -5.80 7.72 1.50
CA LEU A 55 -5.49 6.37 1.98
C LEU A 55 -6.50 5.38 1.42
N SER A 56 -6.06 4.46 0.54
CA SER A 56 -6.88 3.32 0.13
C SER A 56 -6.73 2.18 1.12
N GLN A 57 -7.86 1.72 1.65
CA GLN A 57 -7.86 0.61 2.60
C GLN A 57 -7.63 -0.72 1.89
N VAL A 58 -7.02 -1.66 2.61
CA VAL A 58 -6.82 -3.02 2.16
C VAL A 58 -7.72 -3.96 2.92
N ARG A 59 -8.49 -4.72 2.16
CA ARG A 59 -9.31 -5.84 2.58
C ARG A 59 -9.48 -6.74 1.36
N HIS A 60 -9.51 -8.03 1.61
CA HIS A 60 -9.61 -9.07 0.60
C HIS A 60 -10.92 -9.83 0.71
N MET A 61 -11.61 -9.76 1.85
CA MET A 61 -12.95 -10.27 2.02
C MET A 61 -13.92 -9.21 2.53
N ALA A 62 -15.08 -9.17 1.86
CA ALA A 62 -16.25 -8.37 2.22
C ALA A 62 -16.66 -8.60 3.68
N GLY A 63 -17.02 -7.52 4.38
CA GLY A 63 -17.48 -7.57 5.77
C GLY A 63 -18.06 -6.22 6.20
N TYR A 64 -18.87 -6.23 7.26
CA TYR A 64 -19.48 -5.03 7.86
C TYR A 64 -20.44 -4.24 6.94
N GLY A 65 -21.00 -4.86 5.89
CA GLY A 65 -21.99 -4.22 5.01
C GLY A 65 -21.42 -3.66 3.70
N ALA A 66 -20.12 -3.79 3.46
CA ALA A 66 -19.51 -3.57 2.14
C ALA A 66 -19.28 -4.91 1.41
N GLU A 67 -20.11 -5.18 0.40
CA GLU A 67 -20.10 -6.41 -0.41
C GLU A 67 -18.94 -6.47 -1.41
N PHE A 68 -18.53 -5.32 -1.98
CA PHE A 68 -17.46 -5.26 -2.99
C PHE A 68 -16.34 -4.34 -2.53
N GLN A 69 -15.09 -4.72 -2.84
CA GLN A 69 -13.90 -3.97 -2.44
C GLN A 69 -12.87 -4.00 -3.55
N HIS A 70 -12.21 -2.87 -3.80
CA HIS A 70 -11.09 -2.82 -4.73
C HIS A 70 -9.76 -3.05 -4.03
N GLU A 71 -8.84 -3.69 -4.74
CA GLU A 71 -7.47 -3.91 -4.27
C GLU A 71 -6.72 -2.57 -4.14
N SER A 72 -6.14 -2.36 -2.96
CA SER A 72 -5.55 -1.10 -2.51
C SER A 72 -4.46 -0.54 -3.44
N THR A 73 -3.49 -1.36 -3.86
CA THR A 73 -2.37 -0.86 -4.69
C THR A 73 -2.82 -0.45 -6.09
N SER A 74 -3.76 -1.19 -6.65
CA SER A 74 -4.32 -0.95 -7.99
C SER A 74 -5.22 0.28 -8.00
N THR A 75 -6.10 0.43 -7.00
CA THR A 75 -6.91 1.65 -6.82
C THR A 75 -6.02 2.87 -6.56
N SER A 76 -4.99 2.72 -5.73
CA SER A 76 -4.03 3.80 -5.48
C SER A 76 -3.38 4.29 -6.76
N LEU A 77 -2.91 3.38 -7.63
CA LEU A 77 -2.32 3.76 -8.91
C LEU A 77 -3.33 4.50 -9.80
N ALA A 78 -4.58 4.04 -9.86
CA ALA A 78 -5.62 4.70 -10.65
C ALA A 78 -5.87 6.14 -10.18
N LEU A 79 -5.96 6.37 -8.86
CA LEU A 79 -6.16 7.70 -8.29
C LEU A 79 -4.93 8.60 -8.45
N LEU A 80 -3.73 8.04 -8.35
CA LEU A 80 -2.49 8.77 -8.64
C LEU A 80 -2.49 9.29 -10.07
N LEU A 81 -2.93 8.49 -11.05
CA LEU A 81 -2.99 8.91 -12.46
C LEU A 81 -4.13 9.90 -12.74
N ALA A 82 -5.17 9.92 -11.90
CA ALA A 82 -6.28 10.86 -12.00
C ALA A 82 -6.03 12.22 -11.34
N THR A 83 -4.93 12.35 -10.57
CA THR A 83 -4.57 13.53 -9.75
C THR A 83 -3.18 14.04 -10.10
N GLN A 84 -2.83 15.26 -9.71
CA GLN A 84 -1.57 15.90 -10.12
C GLN A 84 -0.57 16.12 -8.95
N ARG A 85 -1.08 16.27 -7.73
CA ARG A 85 -0.35 16.64 -6.51
C ARG A 85 -0.61 15.69 -5.34
N LEU A 86 -1.79 15.08 -5.29
CA LEU A 86 -2.24 14.22 -4.20
C LEU A 86 -1.31 13.03 -4.03
N LYS A 87 -0.83 12.81 -2.81
CA LYS A 87 -0.11 11.59 -2.48
C LYS A 87 -1.10 10.50 -2.12
N VAL A 88 -0.90 9.29 -2.61
CA VAL A 88 -1.84 8.19 -2.33
C VAL A 88 -1.10 7.07 -1.63
N ILE A 89 -1.61 6.72 -0.45
CA ILE A 89 -1.10 5.70 0.44
C ILE A 89 -1.90 4.42 0.19
N ALA A 90 -1.22 3.37 -0.28
CA ALA A 90 -1.82 2.04 -0.38
C ALA A 90 -1.60 1.29 0.93
N ALA A 91 -2.67 0.92 1.62
CA ALA A 91 -2.56 -0.05 2.70
C ALA A 91 -2.19 -1.44 2.14
N VAL A 92 -1.32 -2.18 2.84
CA VAL A 92 -0.88 -3.53 2.45
C VAL A 92 -0.71 -4.42 3.68
N HIS A 93 -1.04 -5.70 3.54
CA HIS A 93 -0.74 -6.73 4.53
C HIS A 93 0.55 -7.48 4.17
N PRO A 94 1.62 -7.40 4.99
CA PRO A 94 2.86 -8.14 4.75
C PRO A 94 2.69 -9.64 4.61
N GLY A 95 1.71 -10.23 5.30
CA GLY A 95 1.41 -11.67 5.20
C GLY A 95 0.92 -12.08 3.81
N LEU A 96 0.25 -11.19 3.08
CA LEU A 96 -0.36 -11.47 1.77
C LEU A 96 0.51 -11.01 0.59
N TRP A 97 1.54 -10.22 0.86
CA TRP A 97 2.43 -9.67 -0.16
C TRP A 97 3.85 -10.15 0.05
N HIS A 98 4.41 -10.84 -0.95
CA HIS A 98 5.85 -11.01 -0.98
C HIS A 98 6.52 -9.63 -1.16
N PRO A 99 7.41 -9.18 -0.25
CA PRO A 99 7.91 -7.80 -0.25
C PRO A 99 8.66 -7.44 -1.52
N GLY A 100 9.45 -8.38 -2.06
CA GLY A 100 10.14 -8.20 -3.34
C GLY A 100 9.19 -8.11 -4.55
N VAL A 101 7.97 -8.66 -4.43
CA VAL A 101 6.95 -8.54 -5.47
C VAL A 101 6.24 -7.20 -5.32
N LEU A 102 5.82 -6.83 -4.11
CA LEU A 102 5.17 -5.54 -3.80
C LEU A 102 6.03 -4.31 -4.16
N ALA A 103 7.35 -4.43 -4.02
CA ALA A 103 8.27 -3.38 -4.42
C ALA A 103 8.14 -3.01 -5.91
N LYS A 104 7.72 -3.93 -6.78
CA LYS A 104 7.61 -3.69 -8.22
C LYS A 104 6.41 -2.79 -8.60
N PRO A 105 5.15 -3.09 -8.25
CA PRO A 105 4.04 -2.18 -8.49
C PRO A 105 4.23 -0.87 -7.72
N GLY A 106 4.80 -0.89 -6.51
CA GLY A 106 5.12 0.33 -5.78
C GLY A 106 6.11 1.24 -6.53
N ALA A 107 7.21 0.70 -7.04
CA ALA A 107 8.17 1.46 -7.86
C ALA A 107 7.55 1.96 -9.19
N THR A 108 6.65 1.18 -9.79
CA THR A 108 5.90 1.61 -10.97
C THR A 108 4.99 2.79 -10.63
N ALA A 109 4.22 2.71 -9.55
CA ALA A 109 3.33 3.79 -9.12
C ALA A 109 4.10 5.05 -8.72
N ASP A 110 5.22 4.91 -8.02
CA ASP A 110 6.15 6.00 -7.73
C ASP A 110 6.61 6.70 -9.00
N HIS A 111 7.06 5.95 -10.00
CA HIS A 111 7.55 6.50 -11.26
C HIS A 111 6.46 7.19 -12.07
N LEU A 112 5.28 6.56 -12.20
CA LEU A 112 4.17 7.10 -12.99
C LEU A 112 3.51 8.33 -12.34
N SER A 113 3.64 8.47 -11.02
CA SER A 113 3.04 9.56 -10.26
C SER A 113 4.01 10.68 -9.89
N ASN A 114 5.29 10.59 -10.29
CA ASN A 114 6.36 11.50 -9.90
C ASN A 114 6.58 11.57 -8.37
N GLY A 115 6.67 10.42 -7.71
CA GLY A 115 7.05 10.34 -6.29
C GLY A 115 5.90 10.49 -5.30
N ARG A 116 4.65 10.28 -5.74
CA ARG A 116 3.45 10.51 -4.91
C ARG A 116 2.86 9.24 -4.30
N PHE A 117 3.40 8.07 -4.62
CA PHE A 117 2.96 6.80 -4.03
C PHE A 117 3.57 6.58 -2.65
N ALA A 118 2.76 6.13 -1.70
CA ALA A 118 3.17 5.73 -0.37
C ALA A 118 2.53 4.40 0.04
N VAL A 119 3.04 3.76 1.08
CA VAL A 119 2.54 2.47 1.58
C VAL A 119 2.24 2.56 3.06
N ASN A 120 1.06 2.11 3.46
CA ASN A 120 0.72 1.86 4.86
C ASN A 120 0.86 0.36 5.14
N VAL A 121 1.82 -0.02 5.97
CA VAL A 121 2.10 -1.42 6.29
C VAL A 121 1.28 -1.84 7.51
N VAL A 122 0.26 -2.67 7.31
CA VAL A 122 -0.68 -3.07 8.36
C VAL A 122 -0.50 -4.54 8.74
N SER A 123 -0.36 -4.82 10.04
CA SER A 123 -0.09 -6.16 10.58
C SER A 123 -1.29 -7.12 10.46
N GLY A 124 -2.50 -6.59 10.25
CA GLY A 124 -3.73 -7.36 10.15
C GLY A 124 -4.33 -7.70 11.51
N TRP A 125 -5.66 -7.69 11.56
CA TRP A 125 -6.45 -7.97 12.76
C TRP A 125 -7.52 -9.05 12.54
N CYS A 126 -7.91 -9.30 11.29
CA CYS A 126 -8.99 -10.23 10.96
C CYS A 126 -8.46 -11.65 10.72
N LYS A 127 -8.47 -12.49 11.77
CA LYS A 127 -8.06 -13.90 11.69
C LYS A 127 -8.78 -14.68 10.60
N GLY A 128 -10.10 -14.52 10.53
CA GLY A 128 -10.92 -15.17 9.52
C GLY A 128 -10.49 -14.83 8.10
N GLU A 129 -10.10 -13.57 7.88
CA GLU A 129 -9.59 -13.11 6.58
C GLU A 129 -8.30 -13.81 6.18
N SER A 130 -7.30 -13.78 7.07
CA SER A 130 -6.01 -14.42 6.82
C SER A 130 -6.15 -15.93 6.59
N THR A 131 -6.94 -16.63 7.42
CA THR A 131 -7.07 -18.08 7.30
C THR A 131 -7.81 -18.51 6.04
N ALA A 132 -8.81 -17.74 5.58
CA ALA A 132 -9.54 -18.08 4.36
C ALA A 132 -8.69 -17.89 3.10
N LEU A 133 -7.71 -16.99 3.15
CA LEU A 133 -6.71 -16.80 2.09
C LEU A 133 -5.54 -17.80 2.18
N GLY A 134 -5.58 -18.72 3.14
CA GLY A 134 -4.57 -19.75 3.33
C GLY A 134 -3.31 -19.27 4.05
N GLU A 135 -3.31 -18.07 4.63
CA GLU A 135 -2.16 -17.56 5.37
C GLU A 135 -2.16 -18.05 6.83
N PRO A 136 -0.97 -18.32 7.41
CA PRO A 136 -0.83 -18.56 8.83
C PRO A 136 -1.34 -17.36 9.64
N TRP A 137 -1.92 -17.63 10.80
CA TRP A 137 -2.30 -16.59 11.76
C TRP A 137 -1.27 -16.51 12.89
N PRO A 138 -0.31 -15.57 12.83
CA PRO A 138 0.61 -15.32 13.94
C PRO A 138 -0.13 -14.69 15.14
N GLU A 139 0.33 -15.02 16.34
CA GLU A 139 -0.11 -14.33 17.55
C GLU A 139 0.36 -12.87 17.55
N HIS A 140 -0.26 -12.02 18.38
CA HIS A 140 -0.06 -10.56 18.33
C HIS A 140 1.42 -10.15 18.31
N ASP A 141 2.23 -10.73 19.20
CA ASP A 141 3.64 -10.36 19.36
C ASP A 141 4.51 -10.87 18.20
N GLU A 142 4.11 -11.97 17.56
CA GLU A 142 4.80 -12.54 16.41
C GLU A 142 4.61 -11.69 15.14
N ARG A 143 3.58 -10.83 15.10
CA ARG A 143 3.36 -9.88 14.00
C ARG A 143 4.39 -8.75 13.96
N TYR A 144 5.05 -8.48 15.07
CA TYR A 144 6.05 -7.42 15.22
C TYR A 144 7.37 -7.99 15.75
N PRO A 145 8.08 -8.82 14.98
CA PRO A 145 9.32 -9.41 15.45
C PRO A 145 10.36 -8.32 15.73
N ASP A 146 11.10 -8.47 16.84
CA ASP A 146 12.18 -7.56 17.20
C ASP A 146 13.23 -7.53 16.08
N ARG A 147 13.44 -6.35 15.48
CA ARG A 147 14.43 -6.12 14.42
C ARG A 147 15.86 -6.53 14.82
N ARG A 148 16.19 -6.61 16.12
CA ARG A 148 17.50 -7.09 16.60
C ARG A 148 17.65 -8.60 16.46
N ALA A 149 16.56 -9.37 16.55
CA ALA A 149 16.58 -10.82 16.41
C ALA A 149 16.83 -11.26 14.95
N ASP A 150 16.41 -10.45 13.97
CA ASP A 150 16.54 -10.71 12.53
C ASP A 150 17.96 -10.43 11.97
N ARG A 151 18.88 -9.89 12.80
CA ARG A 151 20.32 -9.79 12.47
C ARG A 151 21.11 -11.08 12.75
N ARG A 152 20.49 -12.11 13.34
CA ARG A 152 21.11 -13.44 13.33
C ARG A 152 21.05 -13.95 11.88
N PRO A 153 22.15 -14.49 11.32
CA PRO A 153 22.07 -15.12 10.01
C PRO A 153 20.95 -16.15 10.06
N GLN A 154 19.95 -16.01 9.18
CA GLN A 154 18.92 -17.03 9.00
C GLN A 154 19.60 -18.29 8.45
N ALA A 155 20.24 -19.05 9.34
CA ALA A 155 20.76 -20.36 9.04
C ALA A 155 19.55 -21.28 8.80
N ALA A 156 19.16 -21.37 7.54
CA ALA A 156 18.43 -22.47 6.92
C ALA A 156 17.34 -23.14 7.76
N ARG A 157 16.26 -22.42 8.09
CA ARG A 157 14.96 -23.09 8.19
C ARG A 157 14.56 -23.46 6.76
N ARG A 158 14.87 -24.69 6.35
CA ARG A 158 14.51 -25.24 5.03
C ARG A 158 13.00 -25.28 4.90
N ARG A 159 12.39 -24.20 4.40
CA ARG A 159 11.02 -24.24 3.86
C ARG A 159 11.04 -25.22 2.68
N PRO A 160 10.12 -26.20 2.60
CA PRO A 160 10.04 -27.08 1.45
C PRO A 160 9.94 -26.24 0.19
N LEU A 161 10.75 -26.55 -0.82
CA LEU A 161 10.73 -25.84 -2.07
C LEU A 161 9.32 -26.01 -2.67
N PRO A 162 8.62 -24.92 -3.07
CA PRO A 162 7.40 -25.09 -3.85
C PRO A 162 7.72 -25.90 -5.12
N PRO A 163 6.75 -26.67 -5.65
CA PRO A 163 6.93 -27.39 -6.91
C PRO A 163 7.43 -26.42 -7.97
N ARG A 164 8.43 -26.86 -8.75
CA ARG A 164 9.02 -26.04 -9.81
C ARG A 164 7.92 -25.65 -10.80
N LEU A 165 7.54 -24.37 -10.79
CA LEU A 165 6.74 -23.78 -11.88
C LEU A 165 7.48 -24.00 -13.20
N PRO A 166 6.78 -24.30 -14.31
CA PRO A 166 7.38 -24.36 -15.62
C PRO A 166 8.15 -23.07 -15.90
N ALA A 167 9.35 -23.18 -16.46
CA ALA A 167 10.12 -22.01 -16.84
C ALA A 167 9.33 -21.20 -17.87
N LEU A 168 8.92 -19.97 -17.51
CA LEU A 168 8.34 -19.04 -18.46
C LEU A 168 9.40 -18.70 -19.53
N PRO A 169 9.10 -18.89 -20.82
CA PRO A 169 10.01 -18.45 -21.88
C PRO A 169 10.31 -16.96 -21.73
N GLY A 170 11.59 -16.59 -21.56
CA GLY A 170 12.02 -15.17 -21.49
C GLY A 170 12.22 -14.55 -20.09
N GLY A 171 12.00 -15.29 -18.99
CA GLY A 171 12.09 -14.76 -17.61
C GLY A 171 13.46 -14.17 -17.19
N GLY A 172 14.54 -14.50 -17.91
CA GLY A 172 15.89 -13.99 -17.64
C GLY A 172 16.12 -12.51 -17.98
N ARG A 173 15.22 -11.86 -18.74
CA ARG A 173 15.30 -10.42 -19.05
C ARG A 173 14.66 -9.55 -17.96
N ALA A 174 13.52 -9.96 -17.43
CA ALA A 174 12.78 -9.22 -16.40
C ALA A 174 13.58 -9.06 -15.09
N LEU A 175 14.26 -10.13 -14.65
CA LEU A 175 15.13 -10.12 -13.47
C LEU A 175 16.36 -9.21 -13.61
N ARG A 176 16.88 -9.04 -14.84
CA ARG A 176 18.01 -8.12 -15.11
C ARG A 176 17.58 -6.65 -15.13
N GLN A 177 16.40 -6.34 -15.69
CA GLN A 177 15.84 -4.98 -15.67
C GLN A 177 15.53 -4.50 -14.24
N ALA A 178 15.01 -5.38 -13.38
CA ALA A 178 14.76 -5.07 -11.97
C ALA A 178 16.07 -4.72 -11.21
N ARG A 179 17.16 -5.44 -11.48
CA ARG A 179 18.48 -5.19 -10.86
C ARG A 179 19.20 -3.96 -11.41
N ALA A 180 18.99 -3.61 -12.68
CA ALA A 180 19.59 -2.42 -13.30
C ALA A 180 18.96 -1.12 -12.78
N SER A 181 17.64 -1.09 -12.59
CA SER A 181 16.92 0.09 -12.08
C SER A 181 17.25 0.43 -10.62
N ALA A 182 17.73 -0.55 -9.84
CA ALA A 182 18.15 -0.35 -8.46
C ALA A 182 19.57 0.26 -8.32
N ARG A 183 20.41 0.18 -9.37
CA ARG A 183 21.81 0.67 -9.31
C ARG A 183 22.00 2.11 -9.78
N THR A 184 21.05 2.68 -10.52
CA THR A 184 21.19 4.03 -11.09
C THR A 184 20.81 5.17 -10.13
N ARG A 185 20.30 4.90 -8.92
CA ARG A 185 19.86 5.93 -7.97
C ARG A 185 20.76 6.17 -6.75
N THR A 186 21.92 5.53 -6.61
CA THR A 186 22.85 5.83 -5.50
C THR A 186 23.67 7.12 -5.69
N GLY A 187 23.36 7.94 -6.71
CA GLY A 187 24.16 9.12 -7.11
C GLY A 187 23.49 10.49 -7.01
N GLY A 188 22.28 10.61 -6.47
CA GLY A 188 21.58 11.90 -6.36
C GLY A 188 20.76 11.98 -5.07
N ALA A 189 21.01 13.04 -4.30
CA ALA A 189 20.34 13.47 -3.07
C ALA A 189 19.25 12.53 -2.54
N ALA A 190 19.57 11.85 -1.43
CA ALA A 190 18.60 11.15 -0.61
C ALA A 190 17.59 12.16 -0.07
N HIS A 191 16.47 12.32 -0.75
CA HIS A 191 15.26 12.87 -0.14
C HIS A 191 14.66 11.74 0.70
N GLU A 192 14.68 11.90 2.02
CA GLU A 192 14.04 10.96 2.94
C GLU A 192 12.56 10.84 2.56
N SER A 193 12.19 9.65 2.10
CA SER A 193 10.80 9.24 1.96
C SER A 193 10.24 9.14 3.38
N GLU A 194 9.55 10.19 3.81
CA GLU A 194 8.78 10.20 5.05
C GLU A 194 7.66 9.16 4.91
N ALA A 195 7.91 7.94 5.38
CA ALA A 195 6.90 6.90 5.49
C ALA A 195 5.87 7.38 6.52
N ALA A 196 4.72 7.88 6.05
CA ALA A 196 3.57 8.13 6.89
C ALA A 196 3.06 6.77 7.43
N VAL A 197 3.54 6.38 8.61
CA VAL A 197 3.00 5.26 9.38
C VAL A 197 1.72 5.76 10.04
N ALA A 198 0.59 5.53 9.37
CA ALA A 198 -0.72 5.67 9.99
C ALA A 198 -0.97 4.43 10.86
N LEU A 199 -0.73 4.55 12.17
CA LEU A 199 -1.16 3.56 13.15
C LEU A 199 -2.69 3.54 13.21
N ALA A 200 -3.28 2.39 12.90
CA ALA A 200 -4.65 2.03 13.21
C ALA A 200 -4.61 0.76 14.08
#